data_AF-A0A6J4P182-F1
#
_entry.id   AF-A0A6J4P182-F1
#
_cell.length_a   1.000
_cell.length_b   1.000
_cell.length_c   1.000
_cell.angle_alpha   90.00
_cell.angle_beta   90.00
_cell.angle_gamma   90.00
#
_symmetry.space_group_name_H-M   'P 1'
#
loop_
_entity.id
_entity.type
_entity.pdbx_description
1 polymer ?
#
loop_
_entity_poly.entity_id
_entity_poly.type
_entity_poly.pdbx_seq_one_letter_code
_entity_poly.pdbx_strand_id
1 'polypeptide(L)'
;MTARRTAALVGCLLLATSMAPAAAVQRATGTTASTSTPAAERTAPARTRLTFTVADCEGCEVSLANGRRTLDADAVHVWQSRTRTVEGGEVTFRIATRRTWGMSVAVRAPWEGHTGYVTTVAWRYNGRHVGDTVTLEDAVTRRRAAACWEGTRARRLTVPLVVEEVEVDGVRERVPGSIAFVPVTQSWLDPMRVAPEGVLGSQDVNICR
;
A
#
# COMPACT_ATOMS: atom_id res chain seq x y z
N MET A 1 -38.67 -5.73 31.59
CA MET A 1 -38.78 -4.44 32.30
C MET A 1 -38.44 -3.32 31.32
N THR A 2 -39.44 -2.48 31.10
CA THR A 2 -39.47 -1.27 30.28
C THR A 2 -38.62 -0.13 30.84
N ALA A 3 -37.96 0.66 29.98
CA ALA A 3 -38.09 2.12 29.96
C ALA A 3 -37.34 2.77 28.78
N ARG A 4 -38.12 3.37 27.88
CA ARG A 4 -37.71 4.44 26.96
C ARG A 4 -37.41 5.72 27.75
N ARG A 5 -36.53 6.58 27.23
CA ARG A 5 -36.64 8.04 27.40
C ARG A 5 -36.30 8.80 26.10
N THR A 6 -37.30 9.49 25.60
CA THR A 6 -37.32 10.55 24.58
C THR A 6 -37.34 11.92 25.27
N ALA A 7 -36.69 12.93 24.66
CA ALA A 7 -37.06 14.37 24.61
C ALA A 7 -35.83 15.15 24.08
N ALA A 8 -35.82 15.80 22.92
CA ALA A 8 -36.60 16.95 22.41
C ALA A 8 -36.17 18.31 23.00
N LEU A 9 -35.83 19.28 22.13
CA LEU A 9 -36.46 20.61 21.97
C LEU A 9 -35.50 21.70 21.43
N VAL A 10 -35.98 22.41 20.39
CA VAL A 10 -36.03 23.91 20.23
C VAL A 10 -34.69 24.65 20.13
N GLY A 11 -34.45 25.62 19.22
CA GLY A 11 -35.29 26.45 18.35
C GLY A 11 -34.67 27.87 18.27
N CYS A 12 -35.22 28.72 17.38
CA CYS A 12 -35.00 30.18 17.25
C CYS A 12 -33.68 30.67 16.63
N LEU A 13 -33.61 31.77 15.88
CA LEU A 13 -34.56 32.59 15.11
C LEU A 13 -33.68 33.59 14.33
N LEU A 14 -33.96 33.78 13.04
CA LEU A 14 -33.94 35.04 12.26
C LEU A 14 -33.07 36.24 12.70
N LEU A 15 -32.32 36.82 11.75
CA LEU A 15 -32.33 38.27 11.50
C LEU A 15 -31.79 38.60 10.11
N ALA A 16 -32.64 39.30 9.35
CA ALA A 16 -32.38 39.89 8.05
C ALA A 16 -31.80 41.30 8.22
N THR A 17 -30.92 41.74 7.33
CA THR A 17 -30.76 43.16 6.96
C THR A 17 -30.14 43.30 5.58
N SER A 18 -30.46 44.44 4.98
CA SER A 18 -30.69 44.71 3.56
C SER A 18 -29.85 45.89 3.06
N MET A 19 -29.91 46.14 1.73
CA MET A 19 -29.53 47.38 1.01
C MET A 19 -28.03 47.56 0.72
N ALA A 20 -27.55 48.09 -0.41
CA ALA A 20 -28.07 48.55 -1.71
C ALA A 20 -26.84 48.75 -2.65
N PRO A 21 -27.01 48.86 -3.97
CA PRO A 21 -25.89 48.88 -4.93
C PRO A 21 -25.34 50.29 -5.14
N ALA A 22 -24.02 50.46 -5.07
CA ALA A 22 -23.34 51.65 -5.57
C ALA A 22 -22.73 51.34 -6.94
N ALA A 23 -23.38 51.84 -8.01
CA ALA A 23 -22.83 51.82 -9.35
C ALA A 23 -21.72 52.87 -9.46
N ALA A 24 -20.46 52.41 -9.47
CA ALA A 24 -19.32 53.22 -9.88
C ALA A 24 -19.07 53.01 -11.38
N VAL A 25 -19.35 54.05 -12.16
CA VAL A 25 -18.93 54.19 -13.55
C VAL A 25 -17.40 54.35 -13.56
N GLN A 26 -16.67 53.37 -14.06
CA GLN A 26 -15.26 53.52 -14.43
C GLN A 26 -15.12 53.52 -15.95
N ARG A 27 -14.67 54.66 -16.46
CA ARG A 27 -14.22 54.85 -17.84
C ARG A 27 -12.74 54.53 -17.95
N ALA A 28 -12.42 53.84 -19.04
CA ALA A 28 -11.16 53.79 -19.77
C ALA A 28 -9.94 53.16 -19.07
N THR A 29 -9.42 52.10 -19.69
CA THR A 29 -8.12 52.14 -20.39
C THR A 29 -7.95 50.82 -21.15
N GLY A 30 -7.50 50.92 -22.40
CA GLY A 30 -7.22 49.76 -23.25
C GLY A 30 -6.19 48.86 -22.57
N THR A 31 -6.65 47.73 -22.06
CA THR A 31 -5.79 46.64 -21.63
C THR A 31 -5.61 45.77 -22.85
N THR A 32 -4.41 45.81 -23.44
CA THR A 32 -3.92 44.74 -24.30
C THR A 32 -4.10 43.44 -23.53
N ALA A 33 -5.05 42.61 -23.98
CA ALA A 33 -5.21 41.26 -23.50
C ALA A 33 -3.94 40.49 -23.87
N SER A 34 -2.97 40.49 -22.97
CA SER A 34 -1.94 39.47 -22.94
C SER A 34 -2.67 38.16 -22.76
N THR A 35 -2.84 37.42 -23.85
CA THR A 35 -3.28 36.03 -23.85
C THR A 35 -2.23 35.23 -23.11
N SER A 36 -2.28 35.25 -21.78
CA SER A 36 -1.58 34.28 -20.96
C SER A 36 -2.26 32.95 -21.22
N THR A 37 -1.67 32.16 -22.12
CA THR A 37 -1.89 30.71 -22.15
C THR A 37 -1.85 30.24 -20.70
N PRO A 38 -2.91 29.62 -20.15
CA PRO A 38 -2.86 29.12 -18.80
C PRO A 38 -1.71 28.12 -18.77
N ALA A 39 -0.65 28.48 -18.05
CA ALA A 39 0.46 27.60 -17.78
C ALA A 39 -0.17 26.34 -17.19
N ALA A 40 -0.10 25.22 -17.93
CA ALA A 40 -0.69 23.96 -17.52
C ALA A 40 -0.29 23.70 -16.07
N GLU A 41 -1.24 23.87 -15.16
CA GLU A 41 -1.03 23.73 -13.74
C GLU A 41 -0.62 22.27 -13.54
N ARG A 42 0.68 22.05 -13.31
CA ARG A 42 1.27 20.72 -13.16
C ARG A 42 0.63 20.08 -11.94
N THR A 43 -0.50 19.40 -12.17
CA THR A 43 -1.24 18.68 -11.14
C THR A 43 -0.28 17.70 -10.50
N ALA A 44 -0.02 17.88 -9.20
CA ALA A 44 0.90 17.03 -8.47
C ALA A 44 0.51 15.56 -8.68
N PRO A 45 1.48 14.67 -8.95
CA PRO A 45 1.17 13.28 -9.23
C PRO A 45 0.37 12.66 -8.09
N ALA A 46 -0.69 11.93 -8.41
CA ALA A 46 -1.54 11.27 -7.41
C ALA A 46 -0.69 10.40 -6.47
N ARG A 47 -0.93 10.53 -5.16
CA ARG A 47 -0.22 9.78 -4.12
C ARG A 47 -1.20 8.94 -3.30
N THR A 48 -0.71 7.78 -2.89
CA THR A 48 -1.38 6.85 -1.99
C THR A 48 -0.66 6.88 -0.64
N ARG A 49 -1.42 7.03 0.44
CA ARG A 49 -0.98 6.69 1.80
C ARG A 49 -1.30 5.21 2.00
N LEU A 50 -0.27 4.38 2.02
CA LEU A 50 -0.37 2.94 2.22
C LEU A 50 0.12 2.62 3.63
N THR A 51 -0.73 2.05 4.45
CA THR A 51 -0.42 1.65 5.82
C THR A 51 -0.50 0.13 5.91
N PHE A 52 0.52 -0.50 6.49
CA PHE A 52 0.47 -1.90 6.88
C PHE A 52 0.24 -1.98 8.38
N THR A 53 -0.73 -2.79 8.81
CA THR A 53 -0.87 -3.16 10.23
C THR A 53 -0.22 -4.52 10.44
N VAL A 54 0.77 -4.57 11.32
CA VAL A 54 1.67 -5.70 11.57
C VAL A 54 1.66 -5.97 13.07
N ALA A 55 0.67 -6.71 13.55
CA ALA A 55 0.41 -6.86 14.98
C ALA A 55 1.58 -7.57 15.71
N ASP A 56 2.17 -8.58 15.07
CA ASP A 56 3.08 -9.52 15.73
C ASP A 56 4.55 -9.36 15.30
N CYS A 57 4.93 -8.20 14.75
CA CYS A 57 6.34 -7.89 14.44
C CYS A 57 6.71 -6.42 14.69
N GLU A 58 6.84 -6.04 15.96
CA GLU A 58 7.44 -4.75 16.32
C GLU A 58 8.92 -4.73 15.94
N GLY A 59 9.40 -3.63 15.36
CA GLY A 59 10.79 -3.52 14.91
C GLY A 59 11.08 -4.17 13.56
N CYS A 60 10.09 -4.81 12.91
CA CYS A 60 10.23 -5.28 11.53
C CYS A 60 10.64 -4.13 10.60
N GLU A 61 11.62 -4.38 9.73
CA GLU A 61 11.98 -3.47 8.65
C GLU A 61 11.17 -3.79 7.40
N VAL A 62 10.46 -2.79 6.88
CA VAL A 62 9.62 -2.91 5.67
C VAL A 62 10.14 -1.99 4.59
N SER A 63 10.29 -2.52 3.38
CA SER A 63 10.62 -1.73 2.19
C SER A 63 9.73 -2.11 1.01
N LEU A 64 9.50 -1.15 0.12
CA LEU A 64 8.66 -1.31 -1.06
C LEU A 64 9.55 -1.31 -2.29
N ALA A 65 9.28 -2.21 -3.22
CA ALA A 65 9.88 -2.19 -4.54
C ALA A 65 8.81 -2.24 -5.61
N ASN A 66 9.08 -1.62 -6.75
CA ASN A 66 8.28 -1.71 -7.94
C ASN A 66 9.21 -1.99 -9.11
N GLY A 67 9.08 -3.17 -9.70
CA GLY A 67 9.75 -3.53 -10.95
C GLY A 67 8.72 -4.09 -11.89
N ARG A 68 8.34 -3.35 -12.93
CA ARG A 68 7.38 -3.83 -13.94
C ARG A 68 8.04 -3.94 -15.30
N ARG A 69 7.81 -5.09 -15.96
CA ARG A 69 8.13 -5.23 -17.38
C ARG A 69 6.85 -5.00 -18.17
N THR A 70 6.81 -3.93 -18.96
CA THR A 70 5.78 -3.75 -19.99
C THR A 70 6.23 -4.44 -21.28
N LEU A 71 5.28 -4.85 -22.13
CA LEU A 71 5.58 -5.55 -23.38
C LEU A 71 6.48 -4.73 -24.32
N ASP A 72 6.37 -3.40 -24.26
CA ASP A 72 7.05 -2.47 -25.15
C ASP A 72 8.30 -1.80 -24.55
N ALA A 73 8.75 -2.23 -23.36
CA ALA A 73 9.92 -1.63 -22.72
C ALA A 73 11.15 -2.52 -22.85
N ASP A 74 12.18 -2.01 -23.54
CA ASP A 74 13.51 -2.63 -23.66
C ASP A 74 14.23 -2.75 -22.31
N ALA A 75 13.79 -2.01 -21.28
CA ALA A 75 14.38 -2.03 -19.95
C ALA A 75 13.32 -2.03 -18.83
N VAL A 76 13.52 -2.88 -17.81
CA VAL A 76 12.69 -2.87 -16.60
C VAL A 76 13.03 -1.65 -15.76
N HIS A 77 12.04 -0.81 -15.48
CA HIS A 77 12.21 0.31 -14.56
C HIS A 77 11.97 -0.16 -13.13
N VAL A 78 13.00 0.00 -12.30
CA VAL A 78 12.99 -0.39 -10.90
C VAL A 78 12.93 0.87 -10.02
N TRP A 79 12.01 0.86 -9.05
CA TRP A 79 11.95 1.83 -7.98
C TRP A 79 11.95 1.10 -6.64
N GLN A 80 12.63 1.68 -5.64
CA GLN A 80 12.59 1.22 -4.26
C GLN A 80 12.29 2.40 -3.32
N SER A 81 11.57 2.12 -2.23
CA SER A 81 11.44 3.05 -1.13
C SER A 81 12.67 3.03 -0.22
N ARG A 82 12.73 3.99 0.70
CA ARG A 82 13.52 3.79 1.91
C ARG A 82 12.85 2.71 2.77
N THR A 83 13.65 1.97 3.52
CA THR A 83 13.18 1.10 4.60
C THR A 83 12.51 1.94 5.68
N ARG A 84 11.48 1.38 6.32
CA ARG A 84 10.81 1.92 7.50
C ARG A 84 10.62 0.80 8.51
N THR A 85 10.71 1.15 9.78
CA THR A 85 10.50 0.21 10.88
C THR A 85 9.02 0.22 11.29
N VAL A 86 8.50 -0.95 11.65
CA VAL A 86 7.18 -1.08 12.28
C VAL A 86 7.27 -0.52 13.70
N GLU A 87 6.41 0.46 13.98
CA GLU A 87 6.31 1.11 15.29
C GLU A 87 4.84 1.12 15.72
N GLY A 88 4.55 0.61 16.91
CA GLY A 88 3.18 0.53 17.43
C GLY A 88 2.28 -0.36 16.57
N GLY A 89 2.82 -1.43 16.00
CA GLY A 89 2.08 -2.38 15.16
C GLY A 89 1.67 -1.85 13.78
N GLU A 90 2.23 -0.72 13.31
CA GLU A 90 1.98 -0.23 11.96
C GLU A 90 3.20 0.39 11.27
N VAL A 91 3.15 0.45 9.94
CA VAL A 91 4.12 1.20 9.13
C VAL A 91 3.41 1.86 7.94
N THR A 92 3.66 3.15 7.74
CA THR A 92 3.00 3.94 6.69
C THR A 92 3.97 4.45 5.64
N PHE A 93 3.59 4.40 4.37
CA PHE A 93 4.29 4.95 3.22
C PHE A 93 3.42 5.95 2.46
N ARG A 94 4.04 7.01 1.92
CA ARG A 94 3.38 7.94 0.99
C ARG A 94 4.03 7.85 -0.38
N ILE A 95 3.44 7.06 -1.28
CA ILE A 95 4.01 6.72 -2.58
C ILE A 95 3.20 7.32 -3.72
N ALA A 96 3.81 7.47 -4.89
CA ALA A 96 3.02 7.79 -6.09
C ALA A 96 2.08 6.62 -6.36
N THR A 97 0.79 6.87 -6.58
CA THR A 97 -0.22 5.81 -6.79
C THR A 97 0.22 4.86 -7.91
N ARG A 98 0.89 5.39 -8.94
CA ARG A 98 1.44 4.58 -10.04
C ARG A 98 2.46 3.51 -9.69
N ARG A 99 3.12 3.64 -8.53
CA ARG A 99 4.12 2.68 -8.04
C ARG A 99 3.49 1.51 -7.29
N THR A 100 2.19 1.53 -7.04
CA THR A 100 1.47 0.43 -6.39
C THR A 100 1.24 -0.74 -7.34
N TRP A 101 1.05 -0.48 -8.64
CA TRP A 101 0.90 -1.51 -9.66
C TRP A 101 2.21 -2.27 -9.82
N GLY A 102 2.21 -3.58 -9.57
CA GLY A 102 3.42 -4.43 -9.58
C GLY A 102 4.36 -4.14 -8.42
N MET A 103 3.82 -3.74 -7.28
CA MET A 103 4.59 -3.52 -6.08
C MET A 103 4.83 -4.84 -5.35
N SER A 104 6.07 -5.06 -4.90
CA SER A 104 6.39 -6.08 -3.91
C SER A 104 6.80 -5.41 -2.60
N VAL A 105 6.54 -6.09 -1.49
CA VAL A 105 6.90 -5.63 -0.15
C VAL A 105 7.91 -6.62 0.39
N ALA A 106 9.06 -6.10 0.82
CA ALA A 106 10.08 -6.87 1.50
C ALA A 106 10.01 -6.58 3.00
N VAL A 107 10.17 -7.63 3.80
CA VAL A 107 10.15 -7.59 5.26
C VAL A 107 11.43 -8.24 5.76
N ARG A 108 12.06 -7.62 6.75
CA ARG A 108 13.14 -8.23 7.54
C ARG A 108 12.74 -8.15 9.01
N ALA A 109 12.49 -9.30 9.61
CA ALA A 109 12.16 -9.38 11.03
C ALA A 109 13.43 -9.42 11.90
N PRO A 110 13.39 -8.89 13.14
CA PRO A 110 14.58 -8.79 13.99
C PRO A 110 15.11 -10.15 14.47
N TRP A 111 14.29 -11.21 14.42
CA TRP A 111 14.67 -12.57 14.77
C TRP A 111 15.35 -13.33 13.63
N GLU A 112 15.31 -12.83 12.39
CA GLU A 112 15.83 -13.56 11.24
C GLU A 112 17.33 -13.86 11.38
N GLY A 113 17.66 -15.14 11.27
CA GLY A 113 19.01 -15.62 11.08
C GLY A 113 19.53 -15.39 9.66
N HIS A 114 20.63 -16.04 9.31
CA HIS A 114 21.27 -15.88 8.01
C HIS A 114 20.58 -16.74 6.93
N THR A 115 19.43 -16.27 6.44
CA THR A 115 18.56 -16.98 5.48
C THR A 115 19.09 -16.98 4.04
N GLY A 116 19.94 -16.00 3.68
CA GLY A 116 20.44 -15.85 2.31
C GLY A 116 19.42 -15.22 1.34
N TYR A 117 18.31 -14.67 1.85
CA TYR A 117 17.32 -13.92 1.09
C TYR A 117 16.66 -12.85 1.97
N VAL A 118 15.80 -12.03 1.38
CA VAL A 118 14.88 -11.15 2.12
C VAL A 118 13.47 -11.68 1.93
N THR A 119 12.71 -11.82 3.02
CA THR A 119 11.32 -12.25 2.96
C THR A 119 10.48 -11.22 2.21
N THR A 120 9.58 -11.68 1.37
CA THR A 120 8.66 -10.85 0.60
C THR A 120 7.23 -11.26 0.84
N VAL A 121 6.33 -10.28 0.88
CA VAL A 121 4.93 -10.51 1.20
C VAL A 121 4.24 -11.30 0.10
N ALA A 122 3.63 -12.42 0.46
CA ALA A 122 2.71 -13.15 -0.39
C ALA A 122 1.37 -12.42 -0.45
N TRP A 123 1.05 -11.84 -1.62
CA TRP A 123 -0.28 -11.25 -1.88
C TRP A 123 -1.32 -12.31 -2.22
N ARG A 124 -0.86 -13.43 -2.78
CA ARG A 124 -1.66 -14.60 -3.11
C ARG A 124 -0.83 -15.87 -3.05
N TYR A 125 -1.41 -16.92 -2.48
CA TYR A 125 -0.93 -18.29 -2.65
C TYR A 125 -1.65 -19.01 -3.79
N ASN A 126 -0.96 -19.96 -4.42
CA ASN A 126 -1.53 -20.76 -5.50
C ASN A 126 -2.80 -21.50 -5.04
N GLY A 127 -3.84 -21.49 -5.89
CA GLY A 127 -5.14 -22.09 -5.62
C GLY A 127 -6.10 -21.24 -4.79
N ARG A 128 -5.70 -20.06 -4.28
CA ARG A 128 -6.59 -19.11 -3.61
C ARG A 128 -7.23 -18.14 -4.60
N HIS A 129 -8.42 -17.63 -4.36
CA HIS A 129 -9.07 -16.57 -5.15
C HIS A 129 -9.00 -15.24 -4.41
N VAL A 130 -9.14 -14.11 -5.12
CA VAL A 130 -9.23 -12.79 -4.47
C VAL A 130 -10.38 -12.81 -3.45
N GLY A 131 -10.10 -12.37 -2.23
CA GLY A 131 -11.05 -12.39 -1.12
C GLY A 131 -10.98 -13.64 -0.23
N ASP A 132 -10.28 -14.70 -0.65
CA ASP A 132 -10.08 -15.87 0.21
C ASP A 132 -9.25 -15.52 1.44
N THR A 133 -9.70 -15.97 2.61
CA THR A 133 -8.92 -15.93 3.84
C THR A 133 -7.73 -16.88 3.76
N VAL A 134 -6.58 -16.42 4.24
CA VAL A 134 -5.35 -17.19 4.40
C VAL A 134 -4.95 -17.09 5.86
N THR A 135 -4.75 -18.25 6.50
CA THR A 135 -4.20 -18.34 7.86
C THR A 135 -2.74 -18.78 7.80
N LEU A 136 -2.03 -18.74 8.93
CA LEU A 136 -0.66 -19.24 9.00
C LEU A 136 -0.61 -20.73 8.65
N GLU A 137 -1.53 -21.54 9.18
CA GLU A 137 -1.61 -22.98 8.94
C GLU A 137 -1.86 -23.29 7.46
N ASP A 138 -2.65 -22.47 6.78
CA ASP A 138 -2.79 -22.57 5.33
C ASP A 138 -1.50 -22.18 4.63
N ALA A 139 -0.94 -21.01 4.95
CA ALA A 139 0.20 -20.41 4.28
C ALA A 139 1.40 -21.36 4.25
N VAL A 140 1.76 -21.98 5.38
CA VAL A 140 2.93 -22.88 5.48
C VAL A 140 2.82 -24.14 4.62
N THR A 141 1.61 -24.54 4.22
CA THR A 141 1.40 -25.70 3.33
C THR A 141 1.54 -25.35 1.85
N ARG A 142 1.53 -24.06 1.51
CA ARG A 142 1.54 -23.60 0.12
C ARG A 142 2.95 -23.65 -0.42
N ARG A 143 3.06 -24.09 -1.68
CA ARG A 143 4.35 -24.25 -2.37
C ARG A 143 4.64 -23.16 -3.39
N ARG A 144 3.67 -22.29 -3.65
CA ARG A 144 3.77 -21.23 -4.66
C ARG A 144 2.95 -20.02 -4.25
N ALA A 145 3.48 -18.83 -4.52
CA ALA A 145 2.85 -17.56 -4.21
C ALA A 145 3.31 -16.43 -5.14
N ALA A 146 2.54 -15.35 -5.17
CA ALA A 146 2.85 -14.14 -5.93
C ALA A 146 3.22 -12.98 -4.97
N ALA A 147 4.41 -12.43 -5.16
CA ALA A 147 4.90 -11.25 -4.44
C ALA A 147 4.49 -9.92 -5.11
N CYS A 148 3.90 -9.98 -6.30
CA CYS A 148 3.56 -8.82 -7.11
C CYS A 148 2.09 -8.44 -6.90
N TRP A 149 1.85 -7.27 -6.31
CA TRP A 149 0.51 -6.73 -6.11
C TRP A 149 -0.04 -6.05 -7.37
N GLU A 150 -1.35 -6.20 -7.65
CA GLU A 150 -1.98 -5.43 -8.72
C GLU A 150 -2.04 -3.93 -8.40
N GLY A 151 -1.90 -3.52 -7.14
CA GLY A 151 -1.88 -2.11 -6.76
C GLY A 151 -3.27 -1.54 -6.48
N THR A 152 -3.36 -0.20 -6.40
CA THR A 152 -4.60 0.48 -6.05
C THR A 152 -4.72 1.86 -6.68
N ARG A 153 -5.96 2.34 -6.78
CA ARG A 153 -6.29 3.74 -7.11
C ARG A 153 -6.68 4.56 -5.87
N ALA A 154 -6.83 3.92 -4.71
CA ALA A 154 -7.25 4.57 -3.49
C ALA A 154 -6.19 5.59 -3.01
N ARG A 155 -6.63 6.68 -2.40
CA ARG A 155 -5.72 7.68 -1.80
C ARG A 155 -5.19 7.26 -0.44
N ARG A 156 -5.93 6.39 0.25
CA ARG A 156 -5.61 5.81 1.56
C ARG A 156 -6.00 4.35 1.52
N LEU A 157 -5.10 3.48 1.95
CA LEU A 157 -5.35 2.05 2.07
C LEU A 157 -4.60 1.52 3.29
N THR A 158 -5.30 0.74 4.10
CA THR A 158 -4.71 -0.04 5.19
C THR A 158 -4.75 -1.50 4.80
N VAL A 159 -3.60 -2.17 4.86
CA VAL A 159 -3.44 -3.59 4.50
C VAL A 159 -2.98 -4.35 5.74
N PRO A 160 -3.77 -5.28 6.27
CA PRO A 160 -3.29 -6.21 7.28
C PRO A 160 -2.16 -7.05 6.72
N LEU A 161 -1.06 -7.14 7.46
CA LEU A 161 0.12 -7.90 7.10
C LEU A 161 0.48 -8.81 8.27
N VAL A 162 0.42 -10.12 8.04
CA VAL A 162 0.86 -11.14 8.97
C VAL A 162 2.35 -11.38 8.73
N VAL A 163 3.15 -11.30 9.78
CA VAL A 163 4.58 -11.63 9.79
C VAL A 163 4.83 -12.51 11.00
N GLU A 164 5.27 -13.73 10.76
CA GLU A 164 5.45 -14.74 11.81
C GLU A 164 6.84 -15.37 11.70
N GLU A 165 7.37 -15.78 12.85
CA GLU A 165 8.59 -16.57 12.91
C GLU A 165 8.32 -18.00 12.44
N VAL A 166 9.17 -18.49 11.54
CA VAL A 166 9.16 -19.88 11.06
C VAL A 166 10.59 -20.35 10.89
N GLU A 167 10.83 -21.63 11.11
CA GLU A 167 12.14 -22.23 10.85
C GLU A 167 12.30 -22.52 9.35
N VAL A 168 13.39 -22.04 8.75
CA VAL A 168 13.67 -22.16 7.31
C VAL A 168 15.07 -22.70 7.06
N ASP A 169 15.30 -23.18 5.84
CA ASP A 169 16.66 -23.51 5.40
C ASP A 169 17.48 -22.22 5.23
N GLY A 170 18.44 -22.00 6.13
CA GLY A 170 19.43 -20.94 6.01
C GLY A 170 20.61 -21.33 5.12
N VAL A 171 21.61 -20.45 5.05
CA VAL A 171 22.77 -20.66 4.16
C VAL A 171 23.61 -21.88 4.55
N ARG A 172 23.62 -22.27 5.83
CA ARG A 172 24.42 -23.40 6.36
C ARG A 172 23.61 -24.41 7.15
N GLU A 173 22.59 -23.94 7.86
CA GLU A 173 21.77 -24.71 8.78
C GLU A 173 20.35 -24.14 8.81
N ARG A 174 19.44 -24.84 9.48
CA ARG A 174 18.10 -24.33 9.76
C ARG A 174 18.23 -23.14 10.71
N VAL A 175 17.55 -22.05 10.38
CA VAL A 175 17.58 -20.81 11.16
C VAL A 175 16.17 -20.25 11.31
N PRO A 176 15.95 -19.41 12.34
CA PRO A 176 14.76 -18.59 12.39
C PRO A 176 14.68 -17.72 11.13
N GLY A 177 13.56 -17.80 10.43
CA GLY A 177 13.20 -16.98 9.30
C GLY A 177 11.87 -16.28 9.55
N SER A 178 11.32 -15.70 8.49
CA SER A 178 9.99 -15.11 8.55
C SER A 178 9.13 -15.58 7.38
N ILE A 179 7.84 -15.76 7.65
CA ILE A 179 6.81 -15.83 6.63
C ILE A 179 6.02 -14.53 6.67
N ALA A 180 5.72 -13.95 5.51
CA ALA A 180 4.98 -12.70 5.42
C ALA A 180 3.87 -12.82 4.37
N PHE A 181 2.62 -12.54 4.75
CA PHE A 181 1.48 -12.64 3.85
C PHE A 181 0.32 -11.72 4.26
N VAL A 182 -0.56 -11.44 3.30
CA VAL A 182 -1.84 -10.77 3.59
C VAL A 182 -2.90 -11.81 3.97
N PRO A 183 -3.67 -11.61 5.06
CA PRO A 183 -4.63 -12.61 5.55
C PRO A 183 -5.89 -12.71 4.67
N VAL A 184 -6.07 -11.79 3.72
CA VAL A 184 -7.09 -11.86 2.68
C VAL A 184 -6.40 -11.73 1.34
N THR A 185 -6.53 -12.75 0.50
CA THR A 185 -5.91 -12.81 -0.82
C THR A 185 -6.27 -11.57 -1.63
N GLN A 186 -5.24 -10.84 -2.06
CA GLN A 186 -5.38 -9.63 -2.87
C GLN A 186 -5.27 -9.96 -4.36
N SER A 187 -5.66 -9.02 -5.22
CA SER A 187 -5.32 -9.12 -6.65
C SER A 187 -3.81 -8.98 -6.86
N TRP A 188 -3.25 -9.73 -7.80
CA TRP A 188 -1.82 -9.89 -7.99
C TRP A 188 -1.46 -9.85 -9.49
N LEU A 189 -0.17 -9.73 -9.76
CA LEU A 189 0.43 -9.86 -11.08
C LEU A 189 1.37 -11.06 -11.13
N ASP A 190 1.67 -11.52 -12.33
CA ASP A 190 2.66 -12.57 -12.53
C ASP A 190 4.08 -12.09 -12.16
N PRO A 191 5.01 -12.99 -11.78
CA PRO A 191 4.85 -14.45 -11.75
C PRO A 191 4.49 -15.03 -10.38
N MET A 192 3.83 -16.19 -10.40
CA MET A 192 3.74 -17.08 -9.23
C MET A 192 5.05 -17.87 -9.04
N ARG A 193 5.80 -17.56 -7.98
CA ARG A 193 7.09 -18.17 -7.66
C ARG A 193 6.95 -19.37 -6.74
N VAL A 194 8.02 -20.14 -6.60
CA VAL A 194 8.10 -21.20 -5.58
C VAL A 194 8.21 -20.53 -4.21
N ALA A 195 7.48 -21.07 -3.24
CA ALA A 195 7.47 -20.64 -1.85
C ALA A 195 7.60 -21.90 -0.98
N PRO A 196 8.80 -22.40 -0.73
CA PRO A 196 9.00 -23.55 0.17
C PRO A 196 8.42 -23.22 1.54
N GLU A 197 7.62 -24.12 2.11
CA GLU A 197 6.99 -23.92 3.43
C GLU A 197 6.19 -22.60 3.52
N GLY A 198 5.61 -22.14 2.40
CA GLY A 198 4.88 -20.88 2.31
C GLY A 198 5.76 -19.63 2.23
N VAL A 199 7.07 -19.74 2.44
CA VAL A 199 7.97 -18.59 2.52
C VAL A 199 8.37 -18.10 1.13
N LEU A 200 8.08 -16.83 0.82
CA LEU A 200 8.58 -16.16 -0.37
C LEU A 200 9.84 -15.35 -0.05
N GLY A 201 11.00 -15.89 -0.41
CA GLY A 201 12.26 -15.15 -0.37
C GLY A 201 12.65 -14.56 -1.72
N SER A 202 13.34 -13.42 -1.71
CA SER A 202 14.01 -12.87 -2.89
C SER A 202 15.36 -12.24 -2.52
N GLN A 203 16.35 -12.39 -3.40
CA GLN A 203 17.64 -11.68 -3.29
C GLN A 203 17.63 -10.36 -4.06
N ASP A 204 16.74 -10.24 -5.05
CA ASP A 204 16.59 -9.07 -5.92
C ASP A 204 15.16 -8.53 -5.91
N VAL A 205 14.92 -7.45 -6.66
CA VAL A 205 13.57 -6.91 -6.87
C VAL A 205 12.69 -7.89 -7.64
N ASN A 206 11.44 -8.02 -7.21
CA ASN A 206 10.43 -8.78 -7.95
C ASN A 206 10.05 -8.04 -9.25
N ILE A 207 10.26 -8.70 -10.39
CA ILE A 207 9.85 -8.18 -11.71
C ILE A 207 8.46 -8.72 -12.04
N CYS A 208 7.48 -7.83 -12.05
CA CYS A 208 6.06 -8.10 -12.24
C CYS A 208 5.62 -7.86 -13.69
N ARG A 209 4.62 -8.62 -14.16
CA ARG A 209 4.05 -8.53 -15.52
C ARG A 209 2.55 -8.32 -15.47
#